data_AF-A0A316NSV6-F1
#
_entry.id   AF-A0A316NSV6-F1
#
_cell.length_a   1.000
_cell.length_b   1.000
_cell.length_c   1.000
_cell.angle_alpha   90.00
_cell.angle_beta   90.00
_cell.angle_gamma   90.00
#
_symmetry.space_group_name_H-M   'P 1'
#
loop_
_entity.id
_entity.type
_entity.pdbx_description
1 polymer ?
#
loop_
_entity_poly.entity_id
_entity_poly.type
_entity_poly.pdbx_seq_one_letter_code
_entity_poly.pdbx_strand_id
1 'polypeptide(L)'
;MYCKTITKEIFDSYIANDSDTVLEGVITNAFEGTAFRRFVRVPLAKGEHYVEALYEQDFGSFPLAMGAYHFSIKNGLEFMAFIVDRKKTCCKSAAFALLFDDYRQADSNWVTAEMREKFLAYIEKNYTPSAEVMNDKKFQSLTYDSAVKQYVYDRNNDTTSLDLMLKLLEKFDDSVIVDYLANPSGWEERFAKVLEQSGIWDSFAKEFAEPFVAYLVQTRQYLDAFSADPSCWESICKNLMAAVKDRKTVRLNIEAGGKSMQVVYPAVGIESYDTIRTKSLDTFVISPVRHQEEVEHFLEENCQWYGRGHRHSIPFKVIVSVSSGRKVLWENPLFGK
;
A
#
# COMPACT_ATOMS: atom_id res chain seq x y z
N MET A 1 -26.08 5.40 -34.50
CA MET A 1 -25.77 6.79 -34.88
C MET A 1 -24.54 6.90 -35.81
N TYR A 2 -24.64 7.67 -36.89
CA TYR A 2 -23.47 8.08 -37.71
C TYR A 2 -23.25 9.59 -37.57
N CYS A 3 -22.00 9.99 -37.36
CA CYS A 3 -21.56 11.38 -37.28
C CYS A 3 -20.41 11.64 -38.25
N LYS A 4 -20.47 12.77 -38.98
CA LYS A 4 -19.36 13.17 -39.85
C LYS A 4 -18.06 13.39 -39.05
N THR A 5 -18.19 13.98 -37.86
CA THR A 5 -17.10 14.18 -36.90
C THR A 5 -17.63 13.84 -35.51
N ILE A 6 -16.91 13.02 -34.75
CA ILE A 6 -17.22 12.70 -33.36
C ILE A 6 -16.48 13.69 -32.47
N THR A 7 -17.21 14.62 -31.85
CA THR A 7 -16.68 15.46 -30.77
C THR A 7 -16.90 14.79 -29.43
N LYS A 8 -16.24 15.30 -28.38
CA LYS A 8 -16.45 14.82 -27.01
C LYS A 8 -17.92 14.92 -26.59
N GLU A 9 -18.61 16.00 -26.95
CA GLU A 9 -20.03 16.21 -26.61
C GLU A 9 -20.93 15.17 -27.30
N ILE A 10 -20.64 14.82 -28.55
CA ILE A 10 -21.36 13.79 -29.30
C ILE A 10 -21.12 12.42 -28.65
N PHE A 11 -19.88 12.14 -28.29
CA PHE A 11 -19.52 10.89 -27.62
C PHE A 11 -20.18 10.76 -26.24
N ASP A 12 -20.09 11.80 -25.40
CA ASP A 12 -20.74 11.84 -24.08
C ASP A 12 -22.27 11.69 -24.22
N SER A 13 -22.89 12.31 -25.24
CA SER A 13 -24.31 12.14 -25.55
C SER A 13 -24.64 10.70 -25.98
N TYR A 14 -23.76 10.05 -26.74
CA TYR A 14 -23.92 8.65 -27.12
C TYR A 14 -23.85 7.71 -25.92
N ILE A 15 -22.93 7.95 -24.97
CA ILE A 15 -22.85 7.18 -23.72
C ILE A 15 -24.15 7.30 -22.91
N ALA A 16 -24.71 8.50 -22.82
CA ALA A 16 -25.95 8.76 -22.09
C ALA A 16 -27.23 8.26 -22.81
N ASN A 17 -27.15 8.00 -24.11
CA ASN A 17 -28.28 7.60 -24.94
C ASN A 17 -28.76 6.17 -24.56
N ASP A 18 -30.06 5.92 -24.64
CA ASP A 18 -30.66 4.64 -24.28
C ASP A 18 -30.90 3.66 -25.44
N SER A 19 -30.84 4.17 -26.67
CA SER A 19 -31.32 3.53 -27.89
C SER A 19 -30.19 3.24 -28.89
N ASP A 20 -29.24 4.15 -29.03
CA ASP A 20 -28.11 4.02 -29.94
C ASP A 20 -26.99 3.16 -29.33
N THR A 21 -26.86 1.91 -29.74
CA THR A 21 -25.77 1.03 -29.28
C THR A 21 -24.49 1.16 -30.11
N VAL A 22 -24.53 1.86 -31.24
CA VAL A 22 -23.38 2.05 -32.14
C VAL A 22 -23.21 3.53 -32.49
N LEU A 23 -21.98 4.03 -32.40
CA LEU A 23 -21.57 5.35 -32.88
C LEU A 23 -20.44 5.21 -33.89
N GLU A 24 -20.59 5.82 -35.06
CA GLU A 24 -19.58 5.80 -36.10
C GLU A 24 -19.24 7.20 -36.57
N GLY A 25 -17.99 7.44 -36.93
CA GLY A 25 -17.58 8.72 -37.47
C GLY A 25 -16.09 8.96 -37.43
N VAL A 26 -15.71 10.16 -37.84
CA VAL A 26 -14.31 10.58 -37.87
C VAL A 26 -13.94 11.24 -36.54
N ILE A 27 -12.90 10.74 -35.87
CA ILE A 27 -12.27 11.44 -34.76
C ILE A 27 -11.00 12.12 -35.25
N THR A 28 -10.69 13.29 -34.71
CA THR A 28 -9.39 13.95 -34.93
C THR A 28 -8.70 14.05 -33.58
N ASN A 29 -7.64 13.26 -33.41
CA ASN A 29 -6.84 13.22 -32.19
C ASN A 29 -5.52 13.98 -32.43
N ALA A 30 -5.08 14.76 -31.45
CA ALA A 30 -3.80 15.47 -31.48
C ALA A 30 -2.59 14.53 -31.67
N PHE A 31 -2.69 13.27 -31.25
CA PHE A 31 -1.60 12.29 -31.27
C PHE A 31 -1.60 11.35 -32.49
N GLU A 32 -2.77 11.00 -33.04
CA GLU A 32 -2.90 9.94 -34.06
C GLU A 32 -3.42 10.45 -35.43
N GLY A 33 -3.75 11.74 -35.53
CA GLY A 33 -4.32 12.32 -36.74
C GLY A 33 -5.83 12.05 -36.88
N THR A 34 -6.31 11.97 -38.12
CA THR A 34 -7.73 11.78 -38.44
C THR A 34 -8.02 10.31 -38.74
N ALA A 35 -8.84 9.67 -37.91
CA ALA A 35 -9.19 8.25 -38.03
C ALA A 35 -10.71 8.05 -38.06
N PHE A 36 -11.17 7.09 -38.86
CA PHE A 36 -12.57 6.64 -38.78
C PHE A 36 -12.70 5.58 -37.69
N ARG A 37 -13.62 5.80 -36.76
CA ARG A 37 -13.84 4.92 -35.61
C ARG A 37 -15.28 4.46 -35.54
N ARG A 38 -15.46 3.24 -35.04
CA ARG A 38 -16.75 2.71 -34.60
C ARG A 38 -16.66 2.40 -33.12
N PHE A 39 -17.61 2.92 -32.36
CA PHE A 39 -17.84 2.56 -30.97
C PHE A 39 -19.08 1.68 -30.87
N VAL A 40 -18.99 0.63 -30.06
CA VAL A 40 -20.08 -0.33 -29.82
C VAL A 40 -20.28 -0.49 -28.33
N ARG A 41 -21.51 -0.27 -27.85
CA ARG A 41 -21.93 -0.59 -26.49
C ARG A 41 -22.60 -1.95 -26.48
N VAL A 42 -22.12 -2.82 -25.60
CA VAL A 42 -22.62 -4.18 -25.41
C VAL A 42 -23.20 -4.27 -24.00
N PRO A 43 -24.51 -4.54 -23.84
CA PRO A 43 -25.09 -4.81 -22.54
C PRO A 43 -24.45 -6.04 -21.90
N LEU A 44 -24.00 -5.92 -20.65
CA LEU A 44 -23.34 -7.02 -19.92
C LEU A 44 -24.19 -7.53 -18.76
N ALA A 45 -24.70 -6.63 -17.93
CA ALA A 45 -25.47 -7.00 -16.75
C ALA A 45 -26.53 -5.95 -16.41
N LYS A 46 -27.60 -6.40 -15.76
CA LYS A 46 -28.65 -5.56 -15.20
C LYS A 46 -28.98 -6.05 -13.80
N GLY A 47 -28.41 -5.37 -12.81
CA GLY A 47 -28.59 -5.62 -11.39
C GLY A 47 -29.18 -4.41 -10.68
N GLU A 48 -28.56 -4.03 -9.56
CA GLU A 48 -28.74 -2.72 -8.92
C GLU A 48 -28.42 -1.58 -9.90
N HIS A 49 -27.37 -1.79 -10.70
CA HIS A 49 -26.95 -0.92 -11.78
C HIS A 49 -26.96 -1.64 -13.12
N TYR A 50 -27.12 -0.86 -14.18
CA TYR A 50 -27.01 -1.33 -15.55
C TYR A 50 -25.57 -1.16 -16.04
N VAL A 51 -24.95 -2.24 -16.51
CA VAL A 51 -23.56 -2.26 -16.95
C VAL A 51 -23.46 -2.64 -18.42
N GLU A 52 -22.74 -1.82 -19.18
CA GLU A 52 -22.38 -2.05 -20.58
C GLU A 52 -20.84 -2.09 -20.71
N ALA A 53 -20.31 -2.83 -21.69
CA ALA A 53 -18.95 -2.64 -22.16
C ALA A 53 -18.95 -1.76 -23.40
N LEU A 54 -17.99 -0.84 -23.45
CA LEU A 54 -17.68 -0.05 -24.61
C LEU A 54 -16.51 -0.68 -25.35
N TYR A 55 -16.68 -0.89 -26.65
CA TYR A 55 -15.63 -1.33 -27.54
C TYR A 55 -15.38 -0.32 -28.66
N GLU A 56 -14.16 -0.28 -29.16
CA GLU A 56 -13.75 0.49 -30.33
C GLU A 56 -13.30 -0.44 -31.47
N GLN A 57 -13.56 -0.01 -32.71
CA GLN A 57 -12.88 -0.49 -33.90
C GLN A 57 -12.23 0.69 -34.60
N ASP A 58 -10.89 0.69 -34.67
CA ASP A 58 -10.13 1.62 -35.50
C ASP A 58 -9.95 1.07 -36.92
N PHE A 59 -10.18 1.93 -37.91
CA PHE A 59 -10.03 1.64 -39.33
C PHE A 59 -8.81 2.34 -39.96
N GLY A 60 -8.05 3.11 -39.17
CA GLY A 60 -6.87 3.85 -39.62
C GLY A 60 -7.20 5.06 -40.51
N SER A 61 -6.22 5.48 -41.32
CA SER A 61 -6.34 6.63 -42.22
C SER A 61 -6.99 6.25 -43.54
N PHE A 62 -8.16 6.85 -43.78
CA PHE A 62 -8.98 6.83 -44.99
C PHE A 62 -9.61 5.48 -45.38
N PRO A 63 -10.95 5.40 -45.41
CA PRO A 63 -11.62 4.25 -45.99
C PRO A 63 -11.52 4.28 -47.51
N LEU A 64 -10.91 3.26 -48.11
CA LEU A 64 -11.01 2.94 -49.55
C LEU A 64 -12.33 2.21 -49.88
N ALA A 65 -13.32 2.24 -48.98
CA ALA A 65 -14.58 1.54 -49.13
C ALA A 65 -15.55 2.33 -50.04
N MET A 66 -16.18 1.62 -50.98
CA MET A 66 -17.12 2.18 -51.97
C MET A 66 -18.52 2.51 -51.38
N GLY A 67 -18.67 2.69 -50.06
CA GLY A 67 -19.98 2.92 -49.41
C GLY A 67 -19.88 3.57 -48.02
N ALA A 68 -21.00 4.12 -47.55
CA ALA A 68 -21.08 4.93 -46.31
C ALA A 68 -20.87 4.14 -45.00
N TYR A 69 -20.90 2.81 -45.06
CA TYR A 69 -20.81 1.92 -43.90
C TYR A 69 -19.50 1.15 -43.91
N HIS A 70 -18.63 1.42 -42.94
CA HIS A 70 -17.32 0.81 -42.80
C HIS A 70 -17.42 -0.36 -41.82
N PHE A 71 -17.53 -1.58 -42.33
CA PHE A 71 -17.43 -2.77 -41.51
C PHE A 71 -16.30 -3.64 -42.00
N SER A 72 -15.33 -3.92 -41.12
CA SER A 72 -14.25 -4.86 -41.37
C SER A 72 -14.45 -6.05 -40.45
N ILE A 73 -14.72 -7.22 -41.02
CA ILE A 73 -14.68 -8.50 -40.29
C ILE A 73 -13.24 -8.87 -39.85
N LYS A 74 -12.24 -8.15 -40.37
CA LYS A 74 -10.82 -8.42 -40.11
C LYS A 74 -10.27 -7.63 -38.92
N ASN A 75 -10.93 -6.55 -38.51
CA ASN A 75 -10.50 -5.73 -37.38
C ASN A 75 -11.24 -6.18 -36.13
N GLY A 76 -10.52 -6.43 -35.03
CA GLY A 76 -11.15 -6.76 -33.75
C GLY A 76 -11.83 -5.56 -33.11
N LEU A 77 -12.73 -5.84 -32.17
CA LEU A 77 -13.22 -4.85 -31.22
C LEU A 77 -12.23 -4.79 -30.05
N GLU A 78 -11.67 -3.61 -29.77
CA GLU A 78 -10.81 -3.35 -28.62
C GLU A 78 -11.65 -2.83 -27.45
N PHE A 79 -11.42 -3.37 -26.24
CA PHE A 79 -12.13 -2.93 -25.05
C PHE A 79 -11.70 -1.51 -24.64
N MET A 80 -12.68 -0.67 -24.30
CA MET A 80 -12.46 0.74 -23.98
C MET A 80 -12.75 1.05 -22.52
N ALA A 81 -13.93 0.68 -22.03
CA ALA A 81 -14.35 0.94 -20.66
C ALA A 81 -15.62 0.15 -20.33
N PHE A 82 -15.91 -0.02 -19.05
CA PHE A 82 -17.27 -0.31 -18.60
C PHE A 82 -18.06 1.00 -18.46
N ILE A 83 -19.36 0.95 -18.73
CA ILE A 83 -20.30 2.04 -18.55
C ILE A 83 -21.34 1.60 -17.52
N VAL A 84 -21.50 2.39 -16.46
CA VAL A 84 -22.47 2.15 -15.39
C VAL A 84 -23.57 3.21 -15.48
N ASP A 85 -24.82 2.74 -15.54
CA ASP A 85 -26.05 3.53 -15.64
C ASP A 85 -26.02 4.59 -16.74
N ARG A 86 -25.24 4.36 -17.80
CA ARG A 86 -25.06 5.31 -18.92
C ARG A 86 -24.56 6.69 -18.47
N LYS A 87 -23.85 6.73 -17.33
CA LYS A 87 -23.41 7.97 -16.69
C LYS A 87 -21.93 7.95 -16.36
N LYS A 88 -21.44 6.82 -15.86
CA LYS A 88 -20.07 6.69 -15.35
C LYS A 88 -19.29 5.72 -16.21
N THR A 89 -18.07 6.08 -16.58
CA THR A 89 -17.11 5.17 -17.23
C THR A 89 -16.09 4.66 -16.21
N CYS A 90 -15.83 3.35 -16.25
CA CYS A 90 -15.01 2.61 -15.30
C CYS A 90 -13.96 1.78 -16.05
N CYS A 91 -12.83 1.45 -15.41
CA CYS A 91 -11.76 0.63 -16.00
C CYS A 91 -11.35 1.08 -17.41
N LYS A 92 -11.02 2.37 -17.56
CA LYS A 92 -10.71 2.98 -18.86
C LYS A 92 -9.39 2.42 -19.40
N SER A 93 -9.40 1.94 -20.65
CA SER A 93 -8.19 1.53 -21.35
C SER A 93 -7.32 2.74 -21.72
N ALA A 94 -6.06 2.49 -22.08
CA ALA A 94 -5.19 3.54 -22.60
C ALA A 94 -5.77 4.18 -23.86
N ALA A 95 -6.38 3.37 -24.75
CA ALA A 95 -7.06 3.85 -25.95
C ALA A 95 -8.21 4.81 -25.60
N PHE A 96 -9.01 4.50 -24.58
CA PHE A 96 -10.08 5.41 -24.12
C PHE A 96 -9.54 6.74 -23.61
N ALA A 97 -8.45 6.72 -22.84
CA ALA A 97 -7.85 7.94 -22.32
C ALA A 97 -7.27 8.85 -23.42
N LEU A 98 -6.84 8.26 -24.53
CA LEU A 98 -6.27 8.98 -25.66
C LEU A 98 -7.32 9.57 -26.61
N LEU A 99 -8.61 9.20 -26.50
CA LEU A 99 -9.65 9.66 -27.44
C LEU A 99 -9.78 11.19 -27.55
N PHE A 100 -9.68 11.91 -26.43
CA PHE A 100 -9.93 13.35 -26.34
C PHE A 100 -8.89 14.08 -25.47
N ASP A 101 -7.63 13.64 -25.51
CA ASP A 101 -6.51 14.23 -24.76
C ASP A 101 -6.69 14.27 -23.22
N ASP A 102 -7.56 13.43 -22.65
CA ASP A 102 -7.83 13.36 -21.20
C ASP A 102 -6.93 12.33 -20.50
N TYR A 103 -5.64 12.36 -20.83
CA TYR A 103 -4.63 11.42 -20.31
C TYR A 103 -4.49 11.50 -18.78
N ARG A 104 -4.91 12.62 -18.16
CA ARG A 104 -4.89 12.80 -16.70
C ARG A 104 -5.98 12.03 -15.98
N GLN A 105 -6.92 11.42 -16.70
CA GLN A 105 -8.03 10.61 -16.15
C GLN A 105 -8.00 9.15 -16.61
N ALA A 106 -6.87 8.67 -17.15
CA ALA A 106 -6.60 7.24 -17.33
C ALA A 106 -6.42 6.58 -15.95
N ASP A 107 -7.50 6.53 -15.17
CA ASP A 107 -7.49 5.99 -13.83
C ASP A 107 -7.59 4.46 -13.97
N SER A 108 -6.43 3.84 -14.15
CA SER A 108 -6.34 2.51 -14.74
C SER A 108 -6.91 1.41 -13.84
N ASN A 109 -7.22 1.65 -12.55
CA ASN A 109 -7.52 0.57 -11.60
C ASN A 109 -8.40 0.99 -10.39
N TRP A 110 -9.17 2.09 -10.44
CA TRP A 110 -9.93 2.53 -9.25
C TRP A 110 -11.02 1.54 -8.81
N VAL A 111 -11.70 0.88 -9.76
CA VAL A 111 -12.71 -0.15 -9.46
C VAL A 111 -12.07 -1.32 -8.71
N THR A 112 -10.89 -1.77 -9.16
CA THR A 112 -10.14 -2.84 -8.49
C THR A 112 -9.64 -2.44 -7.10
N ALA A 113 -9.37 -1.15 -6.86
CA ALA A 113 -9.00 -0.65 -5.53
C ALA A 113 -10.18 -0.65 -4.55
N GLU A 114 -11.36 -0.20 -4.98
CA GLU A 114 -12.57 -0.23 -4.15
C GLU A 114 -13.04 -1.67 -3.87
N MET A 115 -13.04 -2.53 -4.90
CA MET A 115 -13.29 -3.97 -4.75
C MET A 115 -12.33 -4.61 -3.75
N ARG A 116 -11.03 -4.29 -3.86
CA ARG A 116 -10.01 -4.76 -2.93
C ARG A 116 -10.35 -4.36 -1.50
N GLU A 117 -10.60 -3.08 -1.26
CA GLU A 117 -10.86 -2.57 0.09
C GLU A 117 -12.11 -3.18 0.71
N LYS A 118 -13.19 -3.30 -0.07
CA LYS A 118 -14.41 -3.99 0.37
C LYS A 118 -14.15 -5.45 0.73
N PHE A 119 -13.43 -6.18 -0.12
CA PHE A 119 -13.17 -7.60 0.15
C PHE A 119 -12.20 -7.80 1.31
N LEU A 120 -11.18 -6.97 1.47
CA LEU A 120 -10.29 -7.02 2.63
C LEU A 120 -11.06 -6.75 3.92
N ALA A 121 -11.95 -5.76 3.95
CA ALA A 121 -12.81 -5.48 5.10
C ALA A 121 -13.75 -6.66 5.40
N TYR A 122 -14.28 -7.33 4.37
CA TYR A 122 -15.08 -8.54 4.53
C TYR A 122 -14.28 -9.66 5.18
N ILE A 123 -13.07 -9.93 4.68
CA ILE A 123 -12.18 -10.97 5.23
C ILE A 123 -11.83 -10.63 6.68
N GLU A 124 -11.42 -9.40 6.97
CA GLU A 124 -11.10 -8.96 8.33
C GLU A 124 -12.27 -9.14 9.30
N LYS A 125 -13.50 -8.87 8.86
CA LYS A 125 -14.71 -9.03 9.67
C LYS A 125 -15.09 -10.49 9.90
N ASN A 126 -14.87 -11.36 8.92
CA ASN A 126 -15.41 -12.73 8.92
C ASN A 126 -14.38 -13.81 9.22
N TYR A 127 -13.09 -13.49 9.21
CA TYR A 127 -12.02 -14.42 9.58
C TYR A 127 -11.57 -14.19 11.02
N THR A 128 -11.35 -15.29 11.72
CA THR A 128 -10.61 -15.28 12.99
C THR A 128 -9.34 -16.09 12.80
N PRO A 129 -8.15 -15.50 12.97
CA PRO A 129 -6.91 -16.21 12.77
C PRO A 129 -6.73 -17.31 13.83
N SER A 130 -6.16 -18.45 13.46
CA SER A 130 -5.89 -19.52 14.42
C SER A 130 -4.79 -19.14 15.40
N ALA A 131 -4.80 -19.81 16.56
CA ALA A 131 -3.71 -19.72 17.52
C ALA A 131 -2.37 -20.22 16.93
N GLU A 132 -2.36 -21.07 15.91
CA GLU A 132 -1.12 -21.54 15.27
C GLU A 132 -0.41 -20.36 14.59
N VAL A 133 -1.11 -19.63 13.72
CA VAL A 133 -0.55 -18.48 13.01
C VAL A 133 -0.20 -17.34 13.97
N MET A 134 -1.05 -17.08 14.97
CA MET A 134 -0.80 -16.04 15.97
C MET A 134 0.42 -16.31 16.86
N ASN A 135 0.79 -17.58 17.05
CA ASN A 135 1.93 -18.00 17.86
C ASN A 135 3.20 -18.30 17.02
N ASP A 136 3.15 -18.15 15.69
CA ASP A 136 4.34 -18.28 14.86
C ASP A 136 5.33 -17.14 15.17
N LYS A 137 6.55 -17.50 15.59
CA LYS A 137 7.55 -16.52 16.04
C LYS A 137 8.04 -15.61 14.91
N LYS A 138 8.13 -16.12 13.68
CA LYS A 138 8.55 -15.30 12.53
C LYS A 138 7.46 -14.28 12.22
N PHE A 139 6.21 -14.72 12.28
CA PHE A 139 5.05 -13.89 12.07
C PHE A 139 4.91 -12.79 13.14
N GLN A 140 5.06 -13.14 14.42
CA GLN A 140 5.11 -12.17 15.53
C GLN A 140 6.21 -11.12 15.34
N SER A 141 7.38 -11.52 14.86
CA SER A 141 8.45 -10.57 14.55
C SER A 141 8.04 -9.60 13.44
N LEU A 142 7.39 -10.08 12.38
CA LEU A 142 6.95 -9.25 11.26
C LEU A 142 5.88 -8.24 11.66
N THR A 143 4.88 -8.65 12.46
CA THR A 143 3.80 -7.78 12.92
C THR A 143 4.28 -6.78 13.97
N TYR A 144 5.19 -7.19 14.85
CA TYR A 144 5.88 -6.27 15.76
C TYR A 144 6.68 -5.22 15.00
N ASP A 145 7.47 -5.63 14.00
CA ASP A 145 8.25 -4.74 13.16
C ASP A 145 7.38 -3.70 12.43
N SER A 146 6.19 -4.12 11.97
CA SER A 146 5.20 -3.24 11.36
C SER A 146 4.62 -2.24 12.37
N ALA A 147 4.21 -2.72 13.55
CA ALA A 147 3.67 -1.88 14.61
C ALA A 147 4.70 -0.83 15.07
N VAL A 148 5.98 -1.20 15.17
CA VAL A 148 7.06 -0.26 15.49
C VAL A 148 7.21 0.82 14.42
N LYS A 149 7.17 0.47 13.12
CA LYS A 149 7.24 1.44 12.01
C LYS A 149 6.08 2.45 12.08
N GLN A 150 4.88 1.96 12.34
CA GLN A 150 3.69 2.80 12.46
C GLN A 150 3.72 3.66 13.71
N TYR A 151 4.06 3.09 14.87
CA TYR A 151 3.99 3.79 16.15
C TYR A 151 5.17 4.73 16.37
N VAL A 152 6.40 4.28 16.17
CA VAL A 152 7.60 5.04 16.54
C VAL A 152 8.01 6.03 15.46
N TYR A 153 7.88 5.63 14.19
CA TYR A 153 8.32 6.46 13.05
C TYR A 153 7.18 7.18 12.33
N ASP A 154 5.93 6.99 12.77
CA ASP A 154 4.72 7.49 12.11
C ASP A 154 4.68 7.09 10.62
N ARG A 155 5.20 5.91 10.27
CA ARG A 155 5.23 5.37 8.90
C ARG A 155 4.15 4.33 8.69
N ASN A 156 3.18 4.62 7.83
CA ASN A 156 2.23 3.61 7.38
C ASN A 156 2.82 2.87 6.18
N ASN A 157 3.11 1.58 6.35
CA ASN A 157 3.86 0.79 5.37
C ASN A 157 3.11 -0.49 4.95
N ASP A 158 1.78 -0.44 4.91
CA ASP A 158 0.95 -1.60 4.58
C ASP A 158 0.75 -1.80 3.07
N THR A 159 1.86 -1.84 2.31
CA THR A 159 1.83 -2.19 0.88
C THR A 159 1.80 -3.70 0.65
N THR A 160 2.15 -4.50 1.66
CA THR A 160 2.13 -5.97 1.59
C THR A 160 0.73 -6.51 1.30
N SER A 161 -0.28 -5.91 1.92
CA SER A 161 -1.70 -6.26 1.73
C SER A 161 -2.21 -5.90 0.33
N LEU A 162 -1.64 -4.86 -0.28
CA LEU A 162 -1.97 -4.39 -1.63
C LEU A 162 -1.45 -5.34 -2.71
N ASP A 163 -0.17 -5.70 -2.65
CA ASP A 163 0.47 -6.57 -3.64
C ASP A 163 -0.15 -7.97 -3.70
N LEU A 164 -0.64 -8.47 -2.57
CA LEU A 164 -1.24 -9.80 -2.47
C LEU A 164 -2.69 -9.83 -2.98
N MET A 165 -3.47 -8.77 -2.77
CA MET A 165 -4.82 -8.66 -3.33
C MET A 165 -4.83 -8.51 -4.85
N LEU A 166 -3.83 -7.81 -5.39
CA LEU A 166 -3.66 -7.71 -6.85
C LEU A 166 -3.46 -9.11 -7.47
N LYS A 167 -2.66 -9.97 -6.84
CA LYS A 167 -2.47 -11.38 -7.28
C LYS A 167 -3.75 -12.22 -7.22
N LEU A 168 -4.68 -11.90 -6.32
CA LEU A 168 -5.97 -12.59 -6.28
C LEU A 168 -6.86 -12.14 -7.44
N LEU A 169 -6.96 -10.83 -7.65
CA LEU A 169 -7.74 -10.26 -8.75
C LEU A 169 -7.20 -10.70 -10.13
N GLU A 170 -5.89 -10.90 -10.27
CA GLU A 170 -5.27 -11.49 -11.47
C GLU A 170 -5.81 -12.89 -11.83
N LYS A 171 -6.39 -13.63 -10.87
CA LYS A 171 -6.95 -14.97 -11.11
C LYS A 171 -8.40 -14.95 -11.59
N PHE A 172 -9.06 -13.79 -11.55
CA PHE A 172 -10.45 -13.64 -11.95
C PHE A 172 -10.57 -12.84 -13.23
N ASP A 173 -11.46 -13.28 -14.11
CA ASP A 173 -11.75 -12.56 -15.35
C ASP A 173 -12.65 -11.33 -15.10
N ASP A 174 -12.89 -10.58 -16.16
CA ASP A 174 -13.68 -9.35 -16.13
C ASP A 174 -15.13 -9.55 -15.63
N SER A 175 -15.65 -10.78 -15.57
CA SER A 175 -16.99 -11.04 -15.05
C SER A 175 -17.14 -10.64 -13.58
N VAL A 176 -16.06 -10.72 -12.81
CA VAL A 176 -16.05 -10.33 -11.39
C VAL A 176 -16.17 -8.81 -11.24
N ILE A 177 -15.53 -8.05 -12.14
CA ILE A 177 -15.67 -6.60 -12.21
C ILE A 177 -17.08 -6.22 -12.64
N VAL A 178 -17.64 -6.93 -13.63
CA VAL A 178 -19.01 -6.68 -14.11
C VAL A 178 -20.04 -6.96 -13.02
N ASP A 179 -19.92 -8.05 -12.26
CA ASP A 179 -20.83 -8.33 -11.14
C ASP A 179 -20.72 -7.26 -10.06
N TYR A 180 -19.51 -6.80 -9.73
CA TYR A 180 -19.30 -5.72 -8.78
C TYR A 180 -19.98 -4.43 -9.23
N LEU A 181 -19.76 -4.02 -10.48
CA LEU A 181 -20.33 -2.80 -11.03
C LEU A 181 -21.86 -2.87 -11.09
N ALA A 182 -22.41 -4.05 -11.40
CA ALA A 182 -23.86 -4.25 -11.51
C ALA A 182 -24.54 -4.38 -10.14
N ASN A 183 -23.85 -4.94 -9.14
CA ASN A 183 -24.40 -5.30 -7.84
C ASN A 183 -23.40 -4.99 -6.71
N PRO A 184 -23.02 -3.73 -6.47
CA PRO A 184 -21.98 -3.40 -5.49
C PRO A 184 -22.37 -3.70 -4.04
N SER A 185 -23.66 -3.86 -3.74
CA SER A 185 -24.14 -4.23 -2.40
C SER A 185 -23.98 -5.73 -2.17
N GLY A 186 -23.35 -6.11 -1.07
CA GLY A 186 -23.11 -7.52 -0.71
C GLY A 186 -22.24 -8.29 -1.72
N TRP A 187 -21.48 -7.57 -2.54
CA TRP A 187 -20.61 -8.19 -3.55
C TRP A 187 -19.54 -9.06 -2.90
N GLU A 188 -18.95 -8.60 -1.81
CA GLU A 188 -17.93 -9.31 -1.04
C GLU A 188 -18.39 -10.70 -0.56
N GLU A 189 -19.66 -10.82 -0.12
CA GLU A 189 -20.26 -12.08 0.29
C GLU A 189 -20.48 -13.02 -0.90
N ARG A 190 -20.93 -12.48 -2.04
CA ARG A 190 -21.11 -13.28 -3.26
C ARG A 190 -19.77 -13.74 -3.82
N PHE A 191 -18.77 -12.87 -3.84
CA PHE A 191 -17.43 -13.19 -4.29
C PHE A 191 -16.78 -14.26 -3.40
N ALA A 192 -16.93 -14.18 -2.08
CA ALA A 192 -16.52 -15.23 -1.15
C ALA A 192 -17.18 -16.58 -1.48
N LYS A 193 -18.50 -16.61 -1.74
CA LYS A 193 -19.21 -17.84 -2.13
C LYS A 193 -18.70 -18.42 -3.45
N VAL A 194 -18.37 -17.58 -4.44
CA VAL A 194 -17.79 -18.02 -5.71
C VAL A 194 -16.40 -18.65 -5.47
N LEU A 195 -15.58 -18.04 -4.62
CA LEU A 195 -14.29 -18.60 -4.21
C LEU A 195 -14.47 -19.97 -3.53
N GLU A 196 -15.44 -20.11 -2.62
CA GLU A 196 -15.78 -21.38 -1.96
C GLU A 196 -16.18 -22.46 -2.97
N GLN A 197 -17.06 -22.12 -3.91
CA GLN A 197 -17.54 -23.04 -4.95
C GLN A 197 -16.45 -23.44 -5.95
N SER A 198 -15.45 -22.59 -6.17
CA SER A 198 -14.33 -22.88 -7.07
C SER A 198 -13.37 -23.96 -6.54
N GLY A 199 -13.46 -24.33 -5.25
CA GLY A 199 -12.52 -25.23 -4.60
C GLY A 199 -11.16 -24.61 -4.28
N ILE A 200 -10.96 -23.32 -4.61
CA ILE A 200 -9.72 -22.58 -4.33
C ILE A 200 -9.74 -22.00 -2.91
N TRP A 201 -10.93 -21.85 -2.31
CA TRP A 201 -11.11 -21.19 -1.01
C TRP A 201 -10.21 -21.73 0.09
N ASP A 202 -10.08 -23.04 0.27
CA ASP A 202 -9.23 -23.57 1.36
C ASP A 202 -7.76 -23.16 1.20
N SER A 203 -7.25 -23.13 -0.04
CA SER A 203 -5.90 -22.63 -0.32
C SER A 203 -5.82 -21.13 -0.07
N PHE A 204 -6.82 -20.37 -0.51
CA PHE A 204 -6.89 -18.92 -0.32
C PHE A 204 -6.98 -18.54 1.16
N ALA A 205 -7.83 -19.22 1.91
CA ALA A 205 -8.01 -19.10 3.33
C ALA A 205 -6.69 -19.26 4.07
N LYS A 206 -6.00 -20.37 3.83
CA LYS A 206 -4.75 -20.74 4.51
C LYS A 206 -3.57 -19.88 4.08
N GLU A 207 -3.43 -19.60 2.79
CA GLU A 207 -2.28 -18.88 2.25
C GLU A 207 -2.44 -17.35 2.37
N PHE A 208 -3.67 -16.85 2.47
CA PHE A 208 -3.95 -15.42 2.43
C PHE A 208 -4.85 -14.94 3.57
N ALA A 209 -6.10 -15.38 3.66
CA ALA A 209 -7.09 -14.74 4.54
C ALA A 209 -6.63 -14.80 6.01
N GLU A 210 -6.20 -15.98 6.45
CA GLU A 210 -5.74 -16.18 7.82
C GLU A 210 -4.46 -15.40 8.14
N PRO A 211 -3.35 -15.51 7.36
CA PRO A 211 -2.17 -14.66 7.57
C PRO A 211 -2.46 -13.17 7.50
N PHE A 212 -3.33 -12.73 6.59
CA PHE A 212 -3.68 -11.30 6.47
C PHE A 212 -4.41 -10.79 7.72
N VAL A 213 -5.45 -11.49 8.18
CA VAL A 213 -6.18 -11.07 9.37
C VAL A 213 -5.31 -11.20 10.62
N ALA A 214 -4.50 -12.25 10.73
CA ALA A 214 -3.52 -12.37 11.80
C ALA A 214 -2.57 -11.17 11.83
N TYR A 215 -2.12 -10.71 10.66
CA TYR A 215 -1.21 -9.57 10.55
C TYR A 215 -1.86 -8.29 11.07
N LEU A 216 -3.07 -8.00 10.61
CA LEU A 216 -3.81 -6.81 11.04
C LEU A 216 -4.13 -6.83 12.53
N VAL A 217 -4.67 -7.94 13.03
CA VAL A 217 -5.07 -8.09 14.44
C VAL A 217 -3.85 -7.96 15.34
N GLN A 218 -2.78 -8.69 15.06
CA GLN A 218 -1.58 -8.67 15.89
C GLN A 218 -0.84 -7.33 15.84
N THR A 219 -0.79 -6.69 14.67
CA THR A 219 -0.23 -5.34 14.54
C THR A 219 -1.03 -4.34 15.38
N ARG A 220 -2.37 -4.38 15.34
CA ARG A 220 -3.22 -3.52 16.19
C ARG A 220 -3.05 -3.80 17.68
N GLN A 221 -2.95 -5.08 18.07
CA GLN A 221 -2.67 -5.46 19.46
C GLN A 221 -1.35 -4.85 19.96
N TYR A 222 -0.30 -4.86 19.13
CA TYR A 222 0.96 -4.19 19.48
C TYR A 222 0.79 -2.67 19.57
N LEU A 223 0.11 -2.03 18.61
CA LEU A 223 -0.15 -0.59 18.64
C LEU A 223 -0.93 -0.16 19.89
N ASP A 224 -1.97 -0.92 20.25
CA ASP A 224 -2.78 -0.69 21.44
C ASP A 224 -1.92 -0.87 22.70
N ALA A 225 -1.09 -1.92 22.76
CA ALA A 225 -0.18 -2.16 23.87
C ALA A 225 0.86 -1.04 24.04
N PHE A 226 1.46 -0.57 22.94
CA PHE A 226 2.42 0.54 22.97
C PHE A 226 1.77 1.84 23.44
N SER A 227 0.55 2.10 22.98
CA SER A 227 -0.22 3.30 23.32
C SER A 227 -0.72 3.28 24.77
N ALA A 228 -1.07 2.10 25.28
CA ALA A 228 -1.58 1.92 26.65
C ALA A 228 -0.47 2.01 27.71
N ASP A 229 0.78 1.69 27.36
CA ASP A 229 1.92 1.74 28.26
C ASP A 229 2.99 2.74 27.80
N PRO A 230 2.98 3.99 28.31
CA PRO A 230 4.03 4.97 28.03
C PRO A 230 5.43 4.55 28.50
N SER A 231 5.53 3.54 29.37
CA SER A 231 6.77 3.00 29.88
C SER A 231 7.30 1.80 29.08
N CYS A 232 6.57 1.35 28.05
CA CYS A 232 7.06 0.32 27.16
C CYS A 232 8.27 0.82 26.36
N TRP A 233 9.08 -0.12 25.89
CA TRP A 233 10.31 0.16 25.16
C TRP A 233 10.09 1.05 23.93
N GLU A 234 9.00 0.83 23.21
CA GLU A 234 8.65 1.51 21.97
C GLU A 234 8.24 2.96 22.23
N SER A 235 7.42 3.20 23.26
CA SER A 235 7.05 4.55 23.72
C SER A 235 8.27 5.33 24.21
N ILE A 236 9.18 4.66 24.92
CA ILE A 236 10.44 5.26 25.36
C ILE A 236 11.30 5.68 24.15
N CYS A 237 11.42 4.80 23.14
CA CYS A 237 12.13 5.12 21.90
C CYS A 237 11.48 6.29 21.16
N LYS A 238 10.15 6.30 21.01
CA LYS A 238 9.41 7.40 20.38
C LYS A 238 9.70 8.74 21.06
N ASN A 239 9.67 8.75 22.39
CA ASN A 239 9.96 9.95 23.19
C ASN A 239 11.41 10.41 23.04
N LEU A 240 12.37 9.49 23.02
CA LEU A 240 13.78 9.80 22.79
C LEU A 240 14.00 10.40 21.39
N MET A 241 13.44 9.78 20.35
CA MET A 241 13.54 10.27 18.97
C MET A 241 12.94 11.67 18.84
N ALA A 242 11.75 11.89 19.42
CA ALA A 242 11.13 13.22 19.45
C ALA A 242 12.00 14.27 20.15
N ALA A 243 12.70 13.90 21.24
CA ALA A 243 13.57 14.81 21.98
C ALA A 243 14.83 15.23 21.18
N VAL A 244 15.28 14.41 20.22
CA VAL A 244 16.52 14.65 19.45
C VAL A 244 16.31 15.06 18.00
N LYS A 245 15.07 15.00 17.48
CA LYS A 245 14.70 15.21 16.07
C LYS A 245 15.33 16.44 15.39
N ASP A 246 15.42 17.57 16.10
CA ASP A 246 15.94 18.82 15.54
C ASP A 246 17.44 19.03 15.81
N ARG A 247 18.17 17.97 16.18
CA ARG A 247 19.58 18.03 16.57
C ARG A 247 20.45 17.29 15.56
N LYS A 248 21.61 17.86 15.24
CA LYS A 248 22.65 17.12 14.49
C LYS A 248 23.38 16.13 15.40
N THR A 249 23.70 16.58 16.61
CA THR A 249 24.45 15.80 17.61
C THR A 249 23.90 16.06 19.01
N VAL A 250 23.99 15.04 19.85
CA VAL A 250 23.64 15.08 21.27
C VAL A 250 24.78 14.53 22.11
N ARG A 251 24.65 14.62 23.44
CA ARG A 251 25.59 14.01 24.39
C ARG A 251 24.87 12.90 25.14
N LEU A 252 25.34 11.67 24.95
CA LEU A 252 24.93 10.51 25.74
C LEU A 252 25.67 10.56 27.08
N ASN A 253 24.95 10.54 28.18
CA ASN A 253 25.52 10.36 29.52
C ASN A 253 25.38 8.87 29.87
N ILE A 254 26.52 8.18 29.97
CA ILE A 254 26.61 6.74 30.16
C ILE A 254 27.14 6.47 31.57
N GLU A 255 26.59 5.47 32.25
CA GLU A 255 27.07 4.99 33.53
C GLU A 255 27.25 3.47 33.51
N ALA A 256 28.42 3.02 33.94
CA ALA A 256 28.84 1.61 33.96
C ALA A 256 29.80 1.38 35.12
N GLY A 257 29.58 0.34 35.93
CA GLY A 257 30.49 -0.05 37.02
C GLY A 257 30.76 1.07 38.05
N GLY A 258 29.79 1.96 38.28
CA GLY A 258 29.93 3.12 39.17
C GLY A 258 30.78 4.27 38.60
N LYS A 259 31.14 4.21 37.32
CA LYS A 259 31.80 5.30 36.59
C LYS A 259 30.87 5.88 35.54
N SER A 260 31.08 7.15 35.21
CA SER A 260 30.31 7.85 34.19
C SER A 260 31.20 8.33 33.05
N MET A 261 30.64 8.33 31.83
CA MET A 261 31.26 8.86 30.62
C MET A 261 30.23 9.70 29.86
N GLN A 262 30.70 10.76 29.19
CA GLN A 262 29.88 11.53 28.26
C GLN A 262 30.41 11.41 26.84
N VAL A 263 29.52 11.14 25.89
CA VAL A 263 29.86 10.85 24.49
C VAL A 263 29.07 11.75 23.56
N VAL A 264 29.75 12.43 22.63
CA VAL A 264 29.07 13.12 21.54
C VAL A 264 28.59 12.09 20.51
N TYR A 265 27.29 12.09 20.23
CA TYR A 265 26.65 11.10 19.38
C TYR A 265 25.77 11.75 18.30
N PRO A 266 25.81 11.32 17.04
CA PRO A 266 24.92 11.83 16.00
C PRO A 266 23.47 11.46 16.28
N ALA A 267 22.55 12.44 16.24
CA ALA A 267 21.13 12.17 16.51
C ALA A 267 20.52 11.18 15.50
N VAL A 268 20.96 11.22 14.24
CA VAL A 268 20.53 10.28 13.19
C VAL A 268 20.81 8.81 13.54
N GLY A 269 21.83 8.52 14.36
CA GLY A 269 22.10 7.16 14.82
C GLY A 269 21.08 6.65 15.84
N ILE A 270 20.38 7.56 16.55
CA ILE A 270 19.33 7.24 17.52
C ILE A 270 18.01 6.94 16.80
N GLU A 271 17.76 7.58 15.66
CA GLU A 271 16.56 7.41 14.81
C GLU A 271 16.60 6.11 13.97
N SER A 272 17.52 5.20 14.23
CA SER A 272 17.69 3.97 13.44
C SER A 272 16.71 2.87 13.88
N TYR A 273 16.17 2.13 12.91
CA TYR A 273 15.35 0.95 13.16
C TYR A 273 16.06 -0.11 14.01
N ASP A 274 17.36 -0.30 13.76
CA ASP A 274 18.16 -1.27 14.52
C ASP A 274 18.29 -0.92 15.99
N THR A 275 18.13 0.36 16.36
CA THR A 275 18.13 0.79 17.76
C THR A 275 17.01 0.13 18.55
N ILE A 276 15.81 0.09 17.98
CA ILE A 276 14.64 -0.50 18.63
C ILE A 276 14.80 -2.02 18.72
N ARG A 277 15.24 -2.65 17.63
CA ARG A 277 15.40 -4.11 17.53
C ARG A 277 16.48 -4.66 18.47
N THR A 278 17.62 -3.97 18.56
CA THR A 278 18.78 -4.42 19.34
C THR A 278 18.81 -3.89 20.78
N LYS A 279 17.97 -2.90 21.09
CA LYS A 279 18.00 -2.15 22.37
C LYS A 279 19.38 -1.56 22.66
N SER A 280 20.07 -1.13 21.61
CA SER A 280 21.42 -0.58 21.66
C SER A 280 21.65 0.46 20.57
N LEU A 281 22.56 1.41 20.82
CA LEU A 281 23.01 2.38 19.83
C LEU A 281 24.29 1.89 19.15
N ASP A 282 24.42 2.04 17.84
CA ASP A 282 25.64 1.64 17.12
C ASP A 282 26.81 2.58 17.48
N THR A 283 28.00 2.06 17.77
CA THR A 283 29.19 2.88 18.02
C THR A 283 29.86 3.38 16.73
N PHE A 284 29.64 2.73 15.57
CA PHE A 284 30.28 3.09 14.29
C PHE A 284 29.89 4.48 13.77
N VAL A 285 28.77 5.05 14.24
CA VAL A 285 28.38 6.41 13.87
C VAL A 285 29.18 7.49 14.64
N ILE A 286 29.92 7.11 15.67
CA ILE A 286 30.72 8.03 16.49
C ILE A 286 31.98 8.42 15.73
N SER A 287 32.23 9.73 15.62
CA SER A 287 33.39 10.27 14.92
C SER A 287 34.12 11.31 15.79
N PRO A 288 35.46 11.37 15.73
CA PRO A 288 36.39 10.43 15.08
C PRO A 288 36.42 9.03 15.72
N VAL A 289 36.99 8.04 15.02
CA VAL A 289 37.14 6.63 15.46
C VAL A 289 37.78 6.50 16.84
N ARG A 290 38.69 7.41 17.21
CA ARG A 290 39.26 7.43 18.56
C ARG A 290 38.20 7.56 19.66
N HIS A 291 37.17 8.39 19.47
CA HIS A 291 36.07 8.49 20.44
C HIS A 291 35.21 7.23 20.46
N GLN A 292 35.05 6.55 19.32
CA GLN A 292 34.39 5.25 19.27
C GLN A 292 35.15 4.23 20.17
N GLU A 293 36.47 4.12 19.97
CA GLU A 293 37.33 3.21 20.75
C GLU A 293 37.32 3.54 22.25
N GLU A 294 37.32 4.83 22.60
CA GLU A 294 37.24 5.27 24.01
C GLU A 294 35.94 4.81 24.69
N VAL A 295 34.81 4.86 23.98
CA VAL A 295 33.52 4.37 24.49
C VAL A 295 33.51 2.86 24.61
N GLU A 296 33.97 2.15 23.58
CA GLU A 296 34.04 0.69 23.59
C GLU A 296 34.93 0.18 24.72
N HIS A 297 36.11 0.79 24.92
CA HIS A 297 37.02 0.46 26.02
C HIS A 297 36.41 0.76 27.39
N PHE A 298 35.74 1.91 27.55
CA PHE A 298 35.03 2.23 28.77
C PHE A 298 33.97 1.17 29.11
N LEU A 299 33.20 0.70 28.12
CA LEU A 299 32.21 -0.35 28.34
C LEU A 299 32.87 -1.71 28.63
N GLU A 300 33.95 -2.07 27.93
CA GLU A 300 34.71 -3.31 28.18
C GLU A 300 35.27 -3.37 29.61
N GLU A 301 35.85 -2.27 30.11
CA GLU A 301 36.43 -2.21 31.45
C GLU A 301 35.40 -2.19 32.58
N ASN A 302 34.24 -1.57 32.34
CA ASN A 302 33.28 -1.26 33.40
C ASN A 302 31.97 -2.08 33.31
N CYS A 303 31.78 -2.89 32.26
CA CYS A 303 30.65 -3.80 32.11
C CYS A 303 31.12 -5.25 31.84
N GLN A 304 31.09 -6.10 32.86
CA GLN A 304 31.52 -7.51 32.79
C GLN A 304 30.83 -8.34 31.68
N TRP A 305 29.64 -7.95 31.26
CA TRP A 305 28.84 -8.64 30.24
C TRP A 305 29.03 -8.09 28.81
N TYR A 306 29.73 -6.95 28.64
CA TYR A 306 29.82 -6.25 27.36
C TYR A 306 30.53 -7.05 26.26
N GLY A 307 31.64 -7.72 26.59
CA GLY A 307 32.41 -8.53 25.64
C GLY A 307 31.68 -9.77 25.08
N ARG A 308 30.50 -10.14 25.61
CA ARG A 308 29.69 -11.27 25.14
C ARG A 308 28.57 -10.81 24.19
N GLY A 309 28.94 -10.32 23.01
CA GLY A 309 27.98 -10.05 21.93
C GLY A 309 27.40 -8.63 21.88
N HIS A 310 27.95 -7.68 22.67
CA HIS A 310 27.59 -6.25 22.60
C HIS A 310 28.73 -5.39 22.05
N ARG A 311 29.75 -6.00 21.44
CA ARG A 311 30.85 -5.26 20.81
C ARG A 311 30.28 -4.39 19.69
N HIS A 312 30.75 -3.15 19.61
CA HIS A 312 30.28 -2.12 18.68
C HIS A 312 28.87 -1.59 18.93
N SER A 313 28.37 -1.68 20.17
CA SER A 313 27.11 -1.04 20.52
C SER A 313 27.15 -0.41 21.90
N ILE A 314 26.25 0.54 22.16
CA ILE A 314 26.03 1.15 23.47
C ILE A 314 24.65 0.68 23.94
N PRO A 315 24.59 -0.33 24.83
CA PRO A 315 23.32 -0.86 25.32
C PRO A 315 22.52 0.19 26.07
N PHE A 316 21.20 0.26 25.86
CA PHE A 316 20.39 1.30 26.49
C PHE A 316 20.44 1.30 28.02
N LYS A 317 20.63 0.13 28.62
CA LYS A 317 20.72 -0.02 30.09
C LYS A 317 21.86 0.75 30.74
N VAL A 318 22.89 1.16 29.98
CA VAL A 318 23.98 2.00 30.51
C VAL A 318 23.77 3.49 30.22
N ILE A 319 22.78 3.87 29.41
CA ILE A 319 22.51 5.28 29.10
C ILE A 319 21.61 5.86 30.19
N VAL A 320 22.10 6.87 30.90
CA VAL A 320 21.36 7.57 31.96
C VAL A 320 20.45 8.64 31.37
N SER A 321 21.00 9.46 30.47
CA SER A 321 20.28 10.58 29.86
C SER A 321 20.92 11.03 28.56
N VAL A 322 20.17 11.80 27.78
CA VAL A 322 20.62 12.45 26.55
C VAL A 322 20.48 13.96 26.73
N SER A 323 21.55 14.69 26.42
CA SER A 323 21.64 16.12 26.65
C SER A 323 22.13 16.90 25.43
N SER A 324 21.84 18.20 25.39
CA SER A 324 22.39 19.14 24.42
C SER A 324 22.88 20.39 25.15
N GLY A 325 24.20 20.62 25.10
CA GLY A 325 24.85 21.62 25.94
C GLY A 325 24.68 21.31 27.43
N ARG A 326 24.02 22.20 28.17
CA ARG A 326 23.70 22.02 29.61
C ARG A 326 22.28 21.50 29.86
N LYS A 327 21.46 21.36 28.82
CA LYS A 327 20.06 20.95 28.95
C LYS A 327 19.94 19.44 28.77
N VAL A 328 19.32 18.76 29.73
CA VAL A 328 18.86 17.38 29.55
C VAL A 328 17.63 17.40 28.65
N LEU A 329 17.67 16.64 27.56
CA LEU A 329 16.58 16.51 26.60
C LEU A 329 15.69 15.31 26.91
N TRP A 330 16.30 14.23 27.41
CA TRP A 330 15.63 12.99 27.73
C TRP A 330 16.37 12.27 28.86
N GLU A 331 15.62 11.69 29.79
CA GLU A 331 16.14 10.83 30.86
C GLU A 331 15.66 9.41 30.63
N ASN A 332 16.51 8.42 30.86
CA ASN A 332 16.17 7.04 30.63
C ASN A 332 15.28 6.50 31.77
N PRO A 333 13.99 6.22 31.52
CA PRO A 333 13.08 5.75 32.56
C PRO A 333 13.32 4.29 32.97
N LEU A 334 14.19 3.57 32.25
CA LEU A 334 14.60 2.19 32.53
C LEU A 334 15.98 2.12 33.23
N PHE A 335 16.68 3.24 33.40
CA PHE A 335 17.97 3.21 34.06
C PHE A 335 17.83 2.82 35.54
N GLY A 336 18.58 1.81 35.97
CA GLY A 336 18.56 1.29 37.34
C GLY A 336 17.37 0.37 37.68
N LYS A 337 16.51 0.04 36.72
CA LYS A 337 15.49 -1.01 36.81
C LYS A 337 15.99 -2.28 36.13
#